data_AF-A0A7X6YWW2-F1
#
_entry.id   AF-A0A7X6YWW2-F1
#
_cell.length_a   1.000
_cell.length_b   1.000
_cell.length_c   1.000
_cell.angle_alpha   90.00
_cell.angle_beta   90.00
_cell.angle_gamma   90.00
#
_symmetry.space_group_name_H-M   'P 1'
#
loop_
_entity.id
_entity.type
_entity.pdbx_description
1 polymer ?
#
loop_
_entity_poly.entity_id
_entity_poly.type
_entity_poly.pdbx_seq_one_letter_code
_entity_poly.pdbx_strand_id
1 'polypeptide(L)'
;MTTLREKITFVLTALAYLLFHLRLGANLTEIAVGTLSQMLLTAPYAIGFAYILAAVVRHLSGRGWPPWDRLFRLFFTFGILFAFFFALYEYAGQGSPQAVEERERPGASVSRFFEGVLRKGP
;
A
#
# COMPACT_ATOMS: atom_id res chain seq x y z
N MET A 1 32.40 11.49 1.87
CA MET A 1 31.83 11.25 3.22
C MET A 1 30.34 11.52 3.15
N THR A 2 29.50 10.56 3.55
CA THR A 2 28.04 10.80 3.57
C THR A 2 27.70 11.81 4.65
N THR A 3 26.90 12.82 4.30
CA THR A 3 26.51 13.86 5.26
C THR A 3 25.56 13.32 6.33
N LEU A 4 25.49 13.97 7.50
CA LEU A 4 24.53 13.59 8.56
C LEU A 4 23.09 13.57 8.02
N ARG A 5 22.74 14.54 7.16
CA ARG A 5 21.45 14.62 6.47
C ARG A 5 21.16 13.39 5.61
N GLU A 6 22.14 12.89 4.86
CA GLU A 6 21.98 11.67 4.05
C GLU A 6 21.67 10.46 4.92
N LYS A 7 22.35 10.30 6.05
CA LYS A 7 22.08 9.21 6.99
C LYS A 7 20.67 9.29 7.59
N ILE A 8 20.28 10.48 8.04
CA ILE A 8 18.94 10.71 8.60
C ILE A 8 17.87 10.37 7.56
N THR A 9 17.99 10.91 6.35
CA THR A 9 17.01 10.63 5.28
C THR A 9 16.98 9.17 4.88
N PHE A 10 18.12 8.46 4.90
CA PHE A 10 18.17 7.03 4.65
C PHE A 10 17.35 6.25 5.68
N VAL A 11 17.60 6.52 6.96
CA VAL A 11 16.89 5.88 8.06
C VAL A 11 15.40 6.20 8.00
N LEU A 12 15.02 7.44 7.72
CA LEU A 12 13.61 7.82 7.54
C LEU A 12 12.95 7.06 6.39
N THR A 13 13.63 6.87 5.26
CA THR A 13 13.08 6.06 4.16
C THR A 13 12.93 4.58 4.52
N ALA A 14 13.87 4.02 5.28
CA ALA A 14 13.78 2.63 5.75
C ALA A 14 12.64 2.45 6.78
N LEU A 15 12.46 3.41 7.69
CA LEU A 15 11.36 3.42 8.65
C LEU A 15 10.01 3.56 7.95
N ALA A 16 9.90 4.46 6.97
CA ALA A 16 8.69 4.59 6.15
C ALA A 16 8.38 3.28 5.42
N TYR A 17 9.40 2.62 4.85
CA TYR A 17 9.23 1.30 4.23
C TYR A 17 8.68 0.27 5.21
N LEU A 18 9.21 0.20 6.43
CA LEU A 18 8.69 -0.70 7.47
C LEU A 18 7.25 -0.35 7.87
N LEU A 19 6.93 0.93 8.04
CA LEU A 19 5.58 1.39 8.40
C LEU A 19 4.53 1.03 7.35
N PHE A 20 4.85 1.16 6.06
CA PHE A 20 3.93 0.78 4.98
C PHE A 20 3.71 -0.73 4.86
N HIS A 21 4.67 -1.54 5.33
CA HIS A 21 4.54 -3.00 5.37
C HIS A 21 3.97 -3.52 6.70
N LEU A 22 3.76 -2.64 7.68
CA LEU A 22 3.31 -3.04 9.00
C LEU A 22 1.91 -3.65 8.91
N ARG A 23 1.80 -4.92 9.29
CA ARG A 23 0.52 -5.63 9.34
C ARG A 23 0.05 -5.75 10.79
N LEU A 24 -1.21 -5.39 11.04
CA LEU A 24 -1.83 -5.54 12.36
C LEU A 24 -2.28 -6.99 12.59
N GLY A 25 -2.17 -7.46 13.83
CA GLY A 25 -2.53 -8.81 14.24
C GLY A 25 -2.89 -8.86 15.72
N ALA A 26 -3.42 -10.00 16.20
CA ALA A 26 -3.89 -10.15 17.58
C ALA A 26 -2.74 -10.23 18.60
N ASN A 27 -1.54 -10.59 18.15
CA ASN A 27 -0.34 -10.70 18.98
C ASN A 27 0.91 -10.27 18.20
N LEU A 28 2.02 -10.11 18.92
CA LEU A 28 3.28 -9.64 18.34
C LEU A 28 3.83 -10.57 17.24
N THR A 29 3.63 -11.88 17.39
CA THR A 29 4.06 -12.88 16.40
C THR A 29 3.31 -12.71 15.09
N GLU A 30 1.99 -12.52 15.13
CA GLU A 30 1.17 -12.27 13.93
C GLU A 30 1.56 -10.96 13.23
N ILE A 31 1.83 -9.90 14.00
CA ILE A 31 2.31 -8.62 13.46
C ILE A 31 3.65 -8.83 12.73
N ALA A 32 4.60 -9.51 13.38
CA ALA A 32 5.93 -9.73 12.82
C ALA A 32 5.89 -10.61 11.56
N VAL A 33 5.19 -11.75 11.62
CA VAL A 33 5.05 -12.68 10.49
C VAL A 33 4.27 -12.04 9.35
N GLY A 34 3.19 -11.31 9.64
CA GLY A 34 2.39 -10.61 8.64
C GLY A 34 3.19 -9.53 7.91
N THR A 35 3.91 -8.71 8.67
CA THR A 35 4.81 -7.66 8.14
C THR A 35 5.90 -8.26 7.27
N LEU A 36 6.57 -9.31 7.76
CA LEU A 36 7.64 -9.98 7.00
C LEU A 36 7.10 -10.64 5.73
N SER A 37 5.95 -11.30 5.81
CA SER A 37 5.31 -11.91 4.64
C SER A 37 4.96 -10.88 3.58
N GLN A 38 4.44 -9.71 3.99
CA GLN A 38 4.17 -8.60 3.08
C GLN A 38 5.45 -8.06 2.44
N MET A 39 6.52 -7.88 3.22
CA MET A 39 7.83 -7.46 2.70
C MET A 39 8.39 -8.46 1.69
N LEU A 40 8.30 -9.76 1.97
CA LEU A 40 8.78 -10.81 1.07
C LEU A 40 7.94 -10.89 -0.20
N LEU A 41 6.63 -10.64 -0.11
CA LEU A 41 5.74 -10.61 -1.26
C LEU A 41 6.07 -9.44 -2.20
N THR A 42 6.38 -8.26 -1.67
CA THR A 42 6.70 -7.07 -2.46
C THR A 42 8.17 -7.01 -2.90
N ALA A 43 9.07 -7.70 -2.20
CA ALA A 43 10.52 -7.62 -2.42
C ALA A 43 10.96 -7.96 -3.85
N PRO A 44 10.49 -9.02 -4.52
CA PRO A 44 10.89 -9.32 -5.90
C PRO A 44 10.56 -8.19 -6.86
N TYR A 45 9.38 -7.56 -6.71
CA TYR A 45 8.97 -6.43 -7.53
C TYR A 45 9.83 -5.20 -7.24
N ALA A 46 10.04 -4.87 -5.96
CA ALA A 46 10.90 -3.75 -5.58
C ALA A 46 12.35 -3.91 -6.08
N ILE A 47 12.91 -5.13 -6.01
CA ILE A 47 14.24 -5.46 -6.54
C ILE A 47 14.27 -5.27 -8.06
N GLY A 48 13.28 -5.81 -8.78
CA GLY A 48 13.20 -5.70 -10.24
C GLY A 48 13.15 -4.24 -10.70
N PHE A 49 12.29 -3.43 -10.11
CA PHE A 49 12.19 -2.00 -10.45
C PHE A 49 13.43 -1.21 -10.04
N ALA A 50 14.00 -1.46 -8.86
CA ALA A 50 15.24 -0.83 -8.44
C ALA A 50 16.40 -1.16 -9.40
N TYR A 51 16.49 -2.42 -9.84
CA TYR A 51 17.48 -2.87 -10.80
C TYR A 51 17.31 -2.19 -12.16
N ILE A 52 16.08 -2.17 -12.71
CA ILE A 52 15.79 -1.52 -14.00
C ILE A 52 16.17 -0.04 -13.95
N LEU A 53 15.74 0.67 -12.90
CA LEU A 53 16.04 2.09 -12.77
C LEU A 53 17.55 2.34 -12.59
N ALA A 54 18.24 1.50 -11.81
CA ALA A 54 19.69 1.59 -11.67
C ALA A 54 20.43 1.32 -12.99
N ALA A 55 19.95 0.37 -13.80
CA ALA A 55 20.50 0.07 -15.12
C ALA A 55 20.29 1.23 -16.10
N VAL A 56 19.10 1.86 -16.10
CA VAL A 56 18.81 3.05 -16.89
C VAL A 56 19.73 4.21 -16.49
N VAL A 57 19.85 4.51 -15.18
CA VAL A 57 20.74 5.57 -14.69
C VAL A 57 22.20 5.30 -15.06
N ARG A 58 22.64 4.04 -14.96
CA ARG A 58 23.98 3.62 -15.37
C ARG A 58 24.19 3.89 -16.87
N HIS A 59 23.24 3.50 -17.70
CA HIS A 59 23.30 3.71 -19.15
C HIS A 59 23.36 5.20 -19.52
N LEU A 60 22.50 6.02 -18.94
CA LEU A 60 22.41 7.45 -19.25
C LEU A 60 23.58 8.28 -18.71
N SER A 61 24.12 7.92 -17.55
CA SER A 61 25.22 8.67 -16.93
C SER A 61 26.60 8.32 -17.50
N GLY A 62 26.71 7.23 -18.27
CA GLY A 62 28.00 6.69 -18.72
C GLY A 62 28.94 6.25 -17.59
N ARG A 63 28.44 6.19 -16.34
CA ARG A 63 29.22 5.82 -15.15
C ARG A 63 28.96 4.35 -14.76
N GLY A 64 29.66 3.90 -13.72
CA GLY A 64 29.42 2.60 -13.09
C GLY A 64 28.07 2.51 -12.38
N TRP A 65 27.85 1.38 -11.70
CA TRP A 65 26.63 1.16 -10.90
C TRP A 65 26.43 2.24 -9.83
N PRO A 66 25.17 2.61 -9.52
CA PRO A 66 24.89 3.51 -8.40
C PRO A 66 25.45 2.97 -7.08
N PRO A 67 25.83 3.86 -6.14
CA PRO A 67 26.20 3.46 -4.79
C PRO A 67 25.07 2.68 -4.10
N TRP A 68 25.42 1.74 -3.22
CA TRP A 68 24.47 0.90 -2.48
C TRP A 68 23.39 1.68 -1.74
N ASP A 69 23.73 2.82 -1.11
CA ASP A 69 22.75 3.69 -0.45
C ASP A 69 21.61 4.10 -1.40
N ARG A 70 21.95 4.42 -2.66
CA ARG A 70 20.95 4.77 -3.68
C ARG A 70 20.12 3.55 -4.08
N LEU A 71 20.74 2.38 -4.25
CA LEU A 71 20.01 1.15 -4.59
C LEU A 71 19.00 0.77 -3.49
N PHE A 72 19.40 0.83 -2.22
CA PHE A 72 18.49 0.58 -1.10
C PHE A 72 17.35 1.60 -1.03
N ARG A 73 17.63 2.89 -1.28
CA ARG A 73 16.56 3.90 -1.36
C ARG A 73 15.58 3.62 -2.48
N LEU A 74 16.06 3.19 -3.66
CA LEU A 74 15.18 2.80 -4.75
C LEU A 74 14.32 1.59 -4.35
N PHE A 75 14.94 0.58 -3.74
CA PHE A 75 14.22 -0.58 -3.21
C PHE A 75 13.13 -0.17 -2.20
N PHE A 76 13.46 0.66 -1.20
CA PHE A 76 12.48 1.15 -0.22
C PHE A 76 11.36 1.96 -0.89
N THR A 77 11.70 2.82 -1.85
CA THR A 77 10.72 3.65 -2.55
C THR A 77 9.72 2.79 -3.33
N PHE A 78 10.20 1.87 -4.17
CA PHE A 78 9.31 0.97 -4.90
C PHE A 78 8.55 0.04 -3.98
N GLY A 79 9.20 -0.45 -2.91
CA GLY A 79 8.54 -1.26 -1.89
C GLY A 79 7.38 -0.53 -1.22
N ILE A 80 7.54 0.75 -0.86
CA ILE A 80 6.46 1.59 -0.31
C ILE A 80 5.31 1.70 -1.31
N LEU A 81 5.60 1.93 -2.59
CA LEU A 81 4.56 2.00 -3.63
C LEU A 81 3.80 0.69 -3.74
N PHE A 82 4.48 -0.46 -3.77
CA PHE A 82 3.82 -1.76 -3.82
C PHE A 82 2.98 -2.03 -2.58
N ALA A 83 3.53 -1.82 -1.37
CA ALA A 83 2.78 -1.99 -0.14
C ALA A 83 1.53 -1.11 -0.10
N PHE A 84 1.64 0.15 -0.56
CA PHE A 84 0.51 1.06 -0.68
C PHE A 84 -0.56 0.55 -1.65
N PHE A 85 -0.18 0.13 -2.87
CA PHE A 85 -1.15 -0.39 -3.84
C PHE A 85 -1.79 -1.70 -3.40
N PHE A 86 -1.04 -2.58 -2.72
CA PHE A 86 -1.59 -3.80 -2.14
C PHE A 86 -2.59 -3.50 -1.03
N ALA A 87 -2.27 -2.56 -0.14
CA ALA A 87 -3.21 -2.13 0.90
C ALA A 87 -4.48 -1.51 0.29
N LEU A 88 -4.36 -0.71 -0.77
CA LEU A 88 -5.52 -0.17 -1.51
C LEU A 88 -6.34 -1.28 -2.16
N TYR A 89 -5.70 -2.26 -2.79
CA TYR A 89 -6.39 -3.40 -3.43
C TYR A 89 -7.13 -4.25 -2.40
N GLU A 90 -6.48 -4.55 -1.26
CA GLU A 90 -7.09 -5.28 -0.16
C GLU A 90 -8.28 -4.51 0.42
N TYR A 91 -8.12 -3.21 0.67
CA TYR A 91 -9.20 -2.35 1.16
C TYR A 91 -10.38 -2.25 0.18
N ALA A 92 -10.12 -2.09 -1.12
CA ALA A 92 -11.16 -2.02 -2.14
C ALA A 92 -11.87 -3.37 -2.35
N GLY A 93 -11.13 -4.48 -2.29
CA GLY A 93 -11.67 -5.83 -2.40
C GLY A 93 -12.51 -6.25 -1.19
N GLN A 94 -12.26 -5.65 -0.02
CA GLN A 94 -13.05 -5.86 1.19
C GLN A 94 -14.41 -5.15 1.19
N GLY A 95 -14.78 -4.44 0.10
CA GLY A 95 -16.09 -3.86 -0.18
C GLY A 95 -16.88 -3.53 1.08
N SER A 96 -16.74 -2.30 1.60
CA SER A 96 -17.34 -1.81 2.85
C SER A 96 -18.63 -2.57 3.19
N PRO A 97 -18.71 -3.32 4.31
CA PRO A 97 -19.92 -4.04 4.71
C PRO A 97 -21.16 -3.14 4.70
N GLN A 98 -20.94 -1.85 4.98
CA GLN A 98 -21.94 -0.78 4.92
C GLN A 98 -22.46 -0.48 3.49
N ALA A 99 -21.60 -0.54 2.47
CA ALA A 99 -22.00 -0.34 1.07
C ALA A 99 -22.73 -1.57 0.49
N VAL A 100 -22.47 -2.77 1.01
CA VAL A 100 -23.23 -3.98 0.66
C VAL A 100 -24.59 -3.95 1.34
N GLU A 101 -24.67 -3.56 2.62
CA GLU A 101 -25.93 -3.48 3.37
C GLU A 101 -26.88 -2.38 2.83
N GLU A 102 -26.34 -1.26 2.32
CA GLU A 102 -27.14 -0.21 1.67
C GLU A 102 -27.66 -0.65 0.28
N ARG A 103 -26.90 -1.52 -0.42
CA ARG A 103 -27.27 -2.05 -1.73
C ARG A 103 -28.26 -3.23 -1.64
N GLU A 104 -28.27 -3.95 -0.52
CA GLU A 104 -29.19 -5.07 -0.23
C GLU A 104 -30.52 -4.65 0.43
N ARG A 105 -30.83 -3.35 0.53
CA ARG A 105 -32.19 -2.88 0.87
C ARG A 105 -32.99 -2.41 -0.35
N PRO A 106 -33.30 -3.26 -1.35
CA PRO A 106 -34.18 -2.89 -2.46
C PRO A 106 -35.64 -2.67 -2.03
N GLY A 107 -36.00 -2.97 -0.78
CA GLY A 107 -37.37 -2.86 -0.26
C GLY A 107 -37.71 -1.56 0.48
N ALA A 108 -36.73 -0.80 1.00
CA ALA A 108 -37.02 0.29 1.95
C ALA A 108 -37.49 1.60 1.30
N SER A 109 -37.13 1.84 0.03
CA SER A 109 -37.54 3.04 -0.71
C SER A 109 -38.96 2.90 -1.27
N VAL A 110 -39.25 1.74 -1.88
CA VAL A 110 -40.54 1.47 -2.53
C VAL A 110 -41.66 1.34 -1.50
N SER A 111 -41.42 0.62 -0.39
CA SER A 111 -42.42 0.46 0.68
C SER A 111 -42.81 1.81 1.32
N ARG A 112 -41.86 2.69 1.63
CA ARG A 112 -42.13 4.02 2.17
C ARG A 112 -42.85 4.95 1.17
N PHE A 113 -42.53 4.83 -0.13
CA PHE A 113 -43.23 5.58 -1.17
C PHE A 113 -44.70 5.17 -1.25
N PHE A 114 -45.00 3.86 -1.31
CA PHE A 114 -46.37 3.37 -1.33
C PHE A 114 -47.11 3.65 -0.02
N GLU A 115 -46.45 3.62 1.14
CA GLU A 115 -47.03 3.99 2.42
C GLU A 115 -47.41 5.47 2.47
N GLY A 116 -46.58 6.35 1.89
CA GLY A 116 -46.88 7.78 1.75
C GLY A 116 -48.03 8.07 0.79
N VAL A 117 -48.18 7.29 -0.28
CA VAL A 117 -49.27 7.40 -1.26
C VAL A 117 -50.58 6.84 -0.71
N LEU A 118 -50.56 5.68 -0.04
CA LEU A 118 -51.75 5.05 0.55
C LEU A 118 -52.27 5.82 1.77
N ARG A 119 -51.38 6.47 2.51
CA ARG A 119 -51.77 7.36 3.63
C ARG A 119 -52.32 8.71 3.17
N LYS A 120 -52.10 9.08 1.89
CA LYS A 120 -52.71 10.24 1.23
C LYS A 120 -53.66 9.81 0.10
N GLY A 121 -54.54 8.84 0.38
CA GLY A 121 -55.77 8.67 -0.41
C GLY A 121 -56.71 9.87 -0.19
N PRO A 122 -57.57 10.20 -1.18
CA PRO A 122 -58.39 11.41 -1.25
C PRO A 122 -59.31 11.62 -0.05
#